data_AF-A0A9L0JYB5-F1
#
_entry.id   AF-A0A9L0JYB5-F1
#
_cell.length_a   1.000
_cell.length_b   1.000
_cell.length_c   1.000
_cell.angle_alpha   90.00
_cell.angle_beta   90.00
_cell.angle_gamma   90.00
#
_symmetry.space_group_name_H-M   'P 1'
#
loop_
_entity.id
_entity.type
_entity.pdbx_description
1 polymer ?
#
loop_
_entity_poly.entity_id
_entity_poly.type
_entity_poly.pdbx_seq_one_letter_code
_entity_poly.pdbx_strand_id
1 'polypeptide(L)'
;MNTHGLIKAIMKLLQIQALKEGQGGEKNIQDIYNIRNHPQPLITVLEHRPDCWPVLLQQLTTFFQQCPERSEVSCVQIMAPFLWYLYCEPSQLQEYARLRLALLKVLLQPRVCDKEQPSILEQQILQLYCEMVPCLQMKDLIETTEVMLFIEEVYLSLLRHPVFWKIQLAQMTLQLLCVCEVSLKITGECSSLIHLLEHSVEFLKEDFPVELVIIGIALLLLQSPASQQKPILSLALKLLSFAEGQKIPKSSLLLVMPILQILSSTALEDCISMDEEGPSRQQLALNLLEMVQQECYRDDQQKLAYKLVLPITSMYGSIFTAWRILKVMREESAARDWLAAVESLLPITTVIPGHVFLLLAHLLVEDKGQNLHQILKVTTELAQADSSQVPNLIPVLMFKLGRPLEPVLYNNILYTLPTLGVHKVCIGQILRVIQLLGTTPQLRAVTLRLLTSLWEKQDRVYPELQRFMAMSDVPSLSVGKEVQWEKLIAKAASIRDICKQRPYQHGADMLAAISQVLNECTKPDQATPAALVLQGLHSLCQAEVVCIRSTWNALSPKLSCDTRPLILKTLSELFSLVPSLTVNTAEYEVCFWSSINCLFLH
;
A
#
# COMPACT_ATOMS: atom_id res chain seq x y z
N MET A 1 -36.24 -48.63 -1.33
CA MET A 1 -36.15 -48.51 0.15
C MET A 1 -36.70 -47.15 0.57
N ASN A 2 -37.49 -47.09 1.63
CA ASN A 2 -38.05 -45.83 2.15
C ASN A 2 -36.97 -45.03 2.88
N THR A 3 -36.16 -44.26 2.12
CA THR A 3 -35.06 -43.44 2.64
C THR A 3 -35.54 -42.43 3.68
N HIS A 4 -36.73 -41.87 3.50
CA HIS A 4 -37.35 -40.96 4.47
C HIS A 4 -37.58 -41.63 5.84
N GLY A 5 -38.12 -42.85 5.85
CA GLY A 5 -38.31 -43.62 7.08
C GLY A 5 -37.01 -43.92 7.81
N LEU A 6 -35.94 -44.24 7.06
CA LEU A 6 -34.62 -44.50 7.63
C LEU A 6 -34.01 -43.24 8.27
N ILE A 7 -34.01 -42.10 7.58
CA ILE A 7 -33.49 -40.83 8.12
C ILE A 7 -34.23 -40.45 9.39
N LYS A 8 -35.56 -40.58 9.41
CA LYS A 8 -36.38 -40.33 10.60
C LYS A 8 -36.02 -41.26 11.77
N ALA A 9 -35.73 -42.52 11.51
CA ALA A 9 -35.30 -43.47 12.53
C ALA A 9 -33.91 -43.10 13.10
N ILE A 10 -32.96 -42.76 12.23
CA ILE A 10 -31.61 -42.29 12.62
C ILE A 10 -31.72 -41.04 13.51
N MET A 11 -32.53 -40.07 13.11
CA MET A 11 -32.72 -38.83 13.88
C MET A 11 -33.31 -39.07 15.27
N LYS A 12 -34.28 -39.98 15.40
CA LYS A 12 -34.80 -40.39 16.71
C LYS A 12 -33.75 -41.08 17.58
N LEU A 13 -32.90 -41.92 16.99
CA LEU A 13 -31.82 -42.59 17.71
C LEU A 13 -30.79 -41.56 18.23
N LEU A 14 -30.40 -40.60 17.40
CA LEU A 14 -29.55 -39.49 17.81
C LEU A 14 -30.17 -38.66 18.95
N GLN A 15 -31.48 -38.40 18.89
CA GLN A 15 -32.18 -37.70 19.96
C GLN A 15 -32.18 -38.49 21.28
N ILE A 16 -32.43 -39.79 21.23
CA ILE A 16 -32.37 -40.67 22.41
C ILE A 16 -30.94 -40.71 22.97
N GLN A 17 -29.93 -40.75 22.11
CA GLN A 17 -28.53 -40.77 22.51
C GLN A 17 -28.10 -39.46 23.18
N ALA A 18 -28.49 -38.31 22.63
CA ALA A 18 -28.25 -37.01 23.24
C ALA A 18 -28.88 -36.91 24.64
N LEU A 19 -30.12 -37.41 24.80
CA LEU A 19 -30.84 -37.41 26.07
C LEU A 19 -30.20 -38.34 27.11
N LYS A 20 -29.73 -39.52 26.70
CA LYS A 20 -29.10 -40.50 27.60
C LYS A 20 -27.73 -40.02 28.09
N GLU A 21 -26.88 -39.59 27.17
CA GLU A 21 -25.52 -39.18 27.52
C GLU A 21 -25.51 -37.84 28.28
N GLY A 22 -26.49 -36.95 28.03
CA GLY A 22 -26.66 -35.70 28.78
C GLY A 22 -27.06 -35.88 30.25
N GLN A 23 -27.65 -37.02 30.62
CA GLN A 23 -28.01 -37.34 32.01
C GLN A 23 -26.84 -37.91 32.82
N GLY A 24 -25.76 -38.34 32.16
CA GLY A 24 -24.68 -39.12 32.77
C GLY A 24 -23.54 -38.33 33.40
N GLY A 25 -23.50 -37.00 33.28
CA GLY A 25 -22.56 -36.10 33.97
C GLY A 25 -21.06 -36.22 33.63
N GLU A 26 -20.57 -37.38 33.16
CA GLU A 26 -19.13 -37.68 33.10
C GLU A 26 -18.57 -37.94 31.69
N LYS A 27 -19.39 -38.18 30.66
CA LYS A 27 -18.90 -38.44 29.29
C LYS A 27 -19.05 -37.22 28.40
N ASN A 28 -17.94 -36.70 27.89
CA ASN A 28 -17.94 -35.70 26.82
C ASN A 28 -18.62 -36.28 25.57
N ILE A 29 -19.85 -35.85 25.30
CA ILE A 29 -20.62 -36.22 24.10
C ILE A 29 -19.83 -35.91 22.81
N GLN A 30 -18.94 -34.91 22.87
CA GLN A 30 -18.04 -34.52 21.78
C GLN A 30 -17.15 -35.66 21.27
N ASP A 31 -16.84 -36.67 22.09
CA ASP A 31 -15.91 -37.76 21.70
C ASP A 31 -16.60 -38.96 21.03
N ILE A 32 -17.94 -38.97 20.97
CA ILE A 32 -18.71 -40.10 20.42
C ILE A 32 -18.44 -40.28 18.93
N TYR A 33 -18.47 -39.17 18.18
CA TYR A 33 -18.22 -39.16 16.75
C TYR A 33 -17.00 -38.28 16.47
N ASN A 34 -15.91 -38.91 16.06
CA ASN A 34 -14.67 -38.23 15.70
C ASN A 34 -13.98 -39.00 14.56
N ILE A 35 -12.87 -38.47 14.06
CA ILE A 35 -12.12 -39.04 12.93
C ILE A 35 -11.57 -40.45 13.26
N ARG A 36 -11.33 -40.76 14.54
CA ARG A 36 -10.81 -42.06 14.99
C ARG A 36 -11.91 -43.08 15.31
N ASN A 37 -13.14 -42.61 15.48
CA ASN A 37 -14.32 -43.39 15.83
C ASN A 37 -15.27 -43.45 14.61
N HIS A 38 -16.49 -43.94 14.81
CA HIS A 38 -17.49 -43.98 13.75
C HIS A 38 -17.87 -42.55 13.31
N PRO A 39 -18.06 -42.32 12.00
CA PRO A 39 -18.58 -41.05 11.52
C PRO A 39 -20.00 -40.83 12.03
N GLN A 40 -20.36 -39.56 12.17
CA GLN A 40 -21.73 -39.20 12.54
C GLN A 40 -22.70 -39.73 11.45
N PRO A 41 -23.80 -40.42 11.79
CA PRO A 41 -24.61 -41.16 10.81
C PRO A 41 -25.18 -40.34 9.65
N LEU A 42 -25.50 -39.06 9.87
CA LEU A 42 -26.00 -38.15 8.84
C LEU A 42 -24.93 -37.75 7.83
N ILE A 43 -23.64 -37.78 8.20
CA ILE A 43 -22.53 -37.61 7.26
C ILE A 43 -22.59 -38.73 6.22
N THR A 44 -22.67 -39.98 6.68
CA THR A 44 -22.78 -41.15 5.79
C THR A 44 -24.04 -41.09 4.92
N VAL A 45 -25.18 -40.65 5.46
CA VAL A 45 -26.40 -40.46 4.67
C VAL A 45 -26.18 -39.42 3.56
N LEU A 46 -25.57 -38.29 3.89
CA LEU A 46 -25.34 -37.19 2.96
C LEU A 46 -24.34 -37.56 1.86
N GLU A 47 -23.26 -38.27 2.18
CA GLU A 47 -22.26 -38.77 1.23
C GLU A 47 -22.88 -39.75 0.22
N HIS A 48 -23.71 -40.67 0.68
CA HIS A 48 -24.28 -41.71 -0.19
C HIS A 48 -25.52 -41.23 -0.95
N ARG A 49 -26.27 -40.26 -0.41
CA ARG A 49 -27.56 -39.78 -0.92
C ARG A 49 -27.72 -38.26 -0.76
N PRO A 50 -26.96 -37.45 -1.53
CA PRO A 50 -27.05 -35.99 -1.52
C PRO A 50 -28.45 -35.47 -1.90
N ASP A 51 -29.18 -36.23 -2.71
CA ASP A 51 -30.57 -35.96 -3.13
C ASP A 51 -31.56 -35.92 -1.95
N CYS A 52 -31.20 -36.51 -0.81
CA CYS A 52 -32.05 -36.55 0.38
C CYS A 52 -31.99 -35.26 1.23
N TRP A 53 -31.27 -34.22 0.79
CA TRP A 53 -31.14 -32.96 1.53
C TRP A 53 -32.46 -32.32 1.99
N PRO A 54 -33.59 -32.35 1.25
CA PRO A 54 -34.84 -31.73 1.73
C PRO A 54 -35.40 -32.47 2.95
N VAL A 55 -35.23 -33.79 2.98
CA VAL A 55 -35.66 -34.63 4.10
C VAL A 55 -34.74 -34.40 5.31
N LEU A 56 -33.43 -34.34 5.08
CA LEU A 56 -32.46 -34.01 6.13
C LEU A 56 -32.77 -32.66 6.77
N LEU A 57 -33.00 -31.62 5.95
CA LEU A 57 -33.39 -30.30 6.41
C LEU A 57 -34.64 -30.37 7.30
N GLN A 58 -35.72 -30.99 6.81
CA GLN A 58 -36.97 -31.11 7.57
C GLN A 58 -36.77 -31.82 8.92
N GLN A 59 -36.00 -32.91 8.95
CA GLN A 59 -35.74 -33.63 10.19
C GLN A 59 -34.85 -32.84 11.15
N LEU A 60 -33.83 -32.12 10.65
CA LEU A 60 -32.97 -31.26 11.45
C LEU A 60 -33.75 -30.08 12.05
N THR A 61 -34.60 -29.43 11.25
CA THR A 61 -35.52 -28.39 11.74
C THR A 61 -36.35 -28.91 12.90
N THR A 62 -36.97 -30.08 12.73
CA THR A 62 -37.82 -30.70 13.75
C THR A 62 -37.02 -31.06 15.00
N PHE A 63 -35.81 -31.60 14.83
CA PHE A 63 -34.91 -31.99 15.91
C PHE A 63 -34.56 -30.81 16.82
N PHE A 64 -34.15 -29.68 16.25
CA PHE A 64 -33.79 -28.51 17.04
C PHE A 64 -35.02 -27.78 17.61
N GLN A 65 -36.13 -27.69 16.87
CA GLN A 65 -37.36 -27.08 17.38
C GLN A 65 -38.00 -27.86 18.54
N GLN A 66 -37.87 -29.19 18.54
CA GLN A 66 -38.43 -30.06 19.58
C GLN A 66 -37.40 -30.47 20.65
N CYS A 67 -36.19 -29.93 20.63
CA CYS A 67 -35.18 -30.26 21.65
C CYS A 67 -35.62 -29.70 23.02
N PRO A 68 -35.73 -30.54 24.07
CA PRO A 68 -36.07 -30.07 25.42
C PRO A 68 -34.98 -29.13 25.98
N GLU A 69 -35.38 -28.08 26.71
CA GLU A 69 -34.48 -27.09 27.31
C GLU A 69 -33.33 -27.73 28.13
N ARG A 70 -33.61 -28.82 28.85
CA ARG A 70 -32.62 -29.53 29.68
C ARG A 70 -31.53 -30.27 28.89
N SER A 71 -31.70 -30.40 27.58
CA SER A 71 -30.83 -31.20 26.70
C SER A 71 -30.28 -30.41 25.51
N GLU A 72 -30.48 -29.09 25.45
CA GLU A 72 -30.05 -28.26 24.32
C GLU A 72 -28.55 -28.38 24.04
N VAL A 73 -27.73 -28.35 25.09
CA VAL A 73 -26.28 -28.52 24.99
C VAL A 73 -25.92 -29.88 24.38
N SER A 74 -26.49 -30.97 24.89
CA SER A 74 -26.25 -32.32 24.38
C SER A 74 -26.76 -32.51 22.95
N CYS A 75 -27.91 -31.91 22.60
CA CYS A 75 -28.47 -31.89 21.25
C CYS A 75 -27.51 -31.23 20.25
N VAL A 76 -26.88 -30.10 20.62
CA VAL A 76 -25.91 -29.41 19.75
C VAL A 76 -24.61 -30.21 19.67
N GLN A 77 -24.09 -30.71 20.80
CA GLN A 77 -22.84 -31.48 20.82
C GLN A 77 -22.91 -32.75 19.97
N ILE A 78 -24.04 -33.48 19.98
CA ILE A 78 -24.17 -34.69 19.14
C ILE A 78 -24.25 -34.36 17.64
N MET A 79 -24.73 -33.15 17.31
CA MET A 79 -24.88 -32.70 15.93
C MET A 79 -23.66 -31.95 15.41
N ALA A 80 -22.80 -31.44 16.30
CA ALA A 80 -21.63 -30.64 15.94
C ALA A 80 -20.73 -31.33 14.90
N PRO A 81 -20.40 -32.64 14.98
CA PRO A 81 -19.59 -33.31 13.97
C PRO A 81 -20.21 -33.27 12.57
N PHE A 82 -21.54 -33.39 12.46
CA PHE A 82 -22.24 -33.26 11.19
C PHE A 82 -22.22 -31.82 10.67
N LEU A 83 -22.41 -30.83 11.53
CA LEU A 83 -22.34 -29.42 11.15
C LEU A 83 -20.92 -29.03 10.70
N TRP A 84 -19.88 -29.48 11.41
CA TRP A 84 -18.48 -29.30 11.01
C TRP A 84 -18.19 -29.90 9.65
N TYR A 85 -18.64 -31.14 9.42
CA TYR A 85 -18.53 -31.76 8.10
C TYR A 85 -19.27 -30.93 7.05
N LEU A 86 -20.54 -30.59 7.27
CA LEU A 86 -21.37 -29.91 6.28
C LEU A 86 -20.82 -28.54 5.87
N TYR A 87 -20.34 -27.72 6.82
CA TYR A 87 -19.88 -26.35 6.53
C TYR A 87 -18.37 -26.26 6.21
N CYS A 88 -17.55 -27.15 6.77
CA CYS A 88 -16.09 -27.08 6.65
C CYS A 88 -15.48 -28.26 5.86
N GLU A 89 -16.28 -28.97 5.06
CA GLU A 89 -15.78 -30.03 4.19
C GLU A 89 -14.66 -29.52 3.27
N PRO A 90 -13.50 -30.22 3.17
CA PRO A 90 -12.40 -29.80 2.32
C PRO A 90 -12.76 -29.58 0.84
N SER A 91 -13.71 -30.35 0.31
CA SER A 91 -14.11 -30.35 -1.10
C SER A 91 -15.24 -29.37 -1.42
N GLN A 92 -15.88 -28.77 -0.40
CA GLN A 92 -16.98 -27.80 -0.55
C GLN A 92 -17.99 -28.18 -1.66
N LEU A 93 -18.52 -29.40 -1.61
CA LEU A 93 -19.37 -29.92 -2.67
C LEU A 93 -20.62 -29.05 -2.88
N GLN A 94 -20.82 -28.57 -4.11
CA GLN A 94 -21.96 -27.70 -4.46
C GLN A 94 -23.33 -28.37 -4.22
N GLU A 95 -23.38 -29.70 -4.24
CA GLU A 95 -24.58 -30.48 -3.94
C GLU A 95 -25.12 -30.18 -2.52
N TYR A 96 -24.24 -29.75 -1.61
CA TYR A 96 -24.58 -29.43 -0.23
C TYR A 96 -24.96 -27.96 -0.02
N ALA A 97 -24.73 -27.07 -0.99
CA ALA A 97 -24.97 -25.62 -0.88
C ALA A 97 -26.40 -25.28 -0.45
N ARG A 98 -27.40 -25.95 -1.04
CA ARG A 98 -28.82 -25.74 -0.69
C ARG A 98 -29.13 -26.13 0.74
N LEU A 99 -28.53 -27.24 1.21
CA LEU A 99 -28.68 -27.69 2.59
C LEU A 99 -28.00 -26.72 3.55
N ARG A 100 -26.75 -26.32 3.27
CA ARG A 100 -25.96 -25.36 4.07
C ARG A 100 -26.74 -24.06 4.31
N LEU A 101 -27.20 -23.42 3.24
CA LEU A 101 -27.90 -22.14 3.30
C LEU A 101 -29.27 -22.26 3.98
N ALA A 102 -30.06 -23.28 3.63
CA ALA A 102 -31.39 -23.46 4.22
C ALA A 102 -31.29 -23.82 5.71
N LEU A 103 -30.35 -24.69 6.09
CA LEU A 103 -30.14 -25.10 7.47
C LEU A 103 -29.63 -23.93 8.32
N LEU A 104 -28.71 -23.11 7.79
CA LEU A 104 -28.20 -21.92 8.47
C LEU A 104 -29.36 -21.00 8.87
N LYS A 105 -30.24 -20.67 7.92
CA LYS A 105 -31.42 -19.83 8.15
C LYS A 105 -32.36 -20.43 9.20
N VAL A 106 -32.59 -21.74 9.14
CA VAL A 106 -33.45 -22.43 10.10
C VAL A 106 -32.86 -22.40 11.51
N LEU A 107 -31.55 -22.65 11.66
CA LEU A 107 -30.90 -22.73 12.96
C LEU A 107 -30.70 -21.35 13.61
N LEU A 108 -30.59 -20.30 12.81
CA LEU A 108 -30.45 -18.91 13.26
C LEU A 108 -31.77 -18.13 13.30
N GLN A 109 -32.91 -18.79 13.02
CA GLN A 109 -34.22 -18.16 13.15
C GLN A 109 -34.46 -17.74 14.61
N PRO A 110 -34.84 -16.47 14.86
CA PRO A 110 -35.07 -15.98 16.20
C PRO A 110 -36.22 -16.75 16.84
N ARG A 111 -35.98 -17.32 18.02
CA ARG A 111 -37.06 -17.86 18.85
C ARG A 111 -37.71 -16.68 19.55
N VAL A 112 -39.04 -16.57 19.45
CA VAL A 112 -39.81 -15.52 20.15
C VAL A 112 -39.56 -15.68 21.65
N CYS A 113 -38.63 -14.90 22.18
CA CYS A 113 -38.30 -14.87 23.59
C CYS A 113 -37.95 -13.43 23.94
N ASP A 114 -38.81 -12.77 24.72
CA ASP A 114 -38.64 -11.39 25.18
C ASP A 114 -37.51 -11.23 26.21
N LYS A 115 -36.48 -12.08 26.15
CA LYS A 115 -35.37 -12.12 27.12
C LYS A 115 -34.20 -11.29 26.60
N GLU A 116 -33.55 -10.58 27.52
CA GLU A 116 -32.33 -9.79 27.23
C GLU A 116 -31.15 -10.68 26.76
N GLN A 117 -31.19 -11.99 27.05
CA GLN A 117 -30.16 -12.95 26.72
C GLN A 117 -30.65 -14.01 25.71
N PRO A 118 -29.76 -14.49 24.83
CA PRO A 118 -30.08 -15.55 23.88
C PRO A 118 -30.38 -16.87 24.61
N SER A 119 -31.20 -17.73 24.00
CA SER A 119 -31.47 -19.08 24.56
C SER A 119 -30.20 -19.94 24.62
N ILE A 120 -30.14 -20.95 25.49
CA ILE A 120 -28.95 -21.82 25.61
C ILE A 120 -28.65 -22.51 24.26
N LEU A 121 -29.69 -22.99 23.57
CA LEU A 121 -29.53 -23.55 22.22
C LEU A 121 -28.90 -22.55 21.25
N GLU A 122 -29.43 -21.32 21.18
CA GLU A 122 -28.91 -20.26 20.31
C GLU A 122 -27.47 -19.92 20.66
N GLN A 123 -27.12 -19.89 21.95
CA GLN A 123 -25.74 -19.70 22.41
C GLN A 123 -24.81 -20.79 21.89
N GLN A 124 -25.19 -22.07 22.04
CA GLN A 124 -24.37 -23.19 21.60
C GLN A 124 -24.22 -23.23 20.06
N ILE A 125 -25.28 -22.94 19.32
CA ILE A 125 -25.25 -22.90 17.85
C ILE A 125 -24.38 -21.74 17.35
N LEU A 126 -24.58 -20.53 17.89
CA LEU A 126 -23.81 -19.35 17.47
C LEU A 126 -22.33 -19.49 17.83
N GLN A 127 -22.02 -20.03 19.01
CA GLN A 127 -20.64 -20.30 19.40
C GLN A 127 -19.97 -21.30 18.45
N LEU A 128 -20.66 -22.41 18.13
CA LEU A 128 -20.19 -23.39 17.15
C LEU A 128 -19.91 -22.76 15.78
N TYR A 129 -20.80 -21.90 15.29
CA TYR A 129 -20.60 -21.21 14.02
C TYR A 129 -19.45 -20.20 14.06
N CYS A 130 -19.28 -19.45 15.15
CA CYS A 130 -18.12 -18.57 15.32
C CYS A 130 -16.79 -19.35 15.27
N GLU A 131 -16.76 -20.55 15.87
CA GLU A 131 -15.60 -21.43 15.85
C GLU A 131 -15.31 -22.00 14.45
N MET A 132 -16.33 -22.14 13.59
CA MET A 132 -16.18 -22.62 12.21
C MET A 132 -15.62 -21.59 11.24
N VAL A 133 -15.83 -20.28 11.48
CA VAL A 133 -15.44 -19.21 10.55
C VAL A 133 -13.99 -19.31 10.05
N PRO A 134 -12.98 -19.57 10.90
CA PRO A 134 -11.59 -19.71 10.44
C PRO A 134 -11.34 -20.90 9.51
N CYS A 135 -12.22 -21.90 9.52
CA CYS A 135 -12.10 -23.12 8.74
C CYS A 135 -12.87 -23.05 7.41
N LEU A 136 -13.60 -21.97 7.15
CA LEU A 136 -14.31 -21.76 5.89
C LEU A 136 -13.32 -21.50 4.74
N GLN A 137 -13.68 -21.97 3.54
CA GLN A 137 -12.85 -21.84 2.35
C GLN A 137 -13.38 -20.72 1.44
N MET A 138 -12.45 -19.99 0.83
CA MET A 138 -12.74 -18.89 -0.09
C MET A 138 -11.76 -18.94 -1.27
N LYS A 139 -11.85 -19.98 -2.10
CA LYS A 139 -10.95 -20.16 -3.25
C LYS A 139 -11.52 -19.60 -4.54
N ASP A 140 -12.84 -19.62 -4.69
CA ASP A 140 -13.54 -19.17 -5.87
C ASP A 140 -14.76 -18.29 -5.54
N LEU A 141 -15.43 -17.82 -6.59
CA LEU A 141 -16.60 -16.93 -6.48
C LEU A 141 -17.76 -17.56 -5.70
N ILE A 142 -18.00 -18.86 -5.87
CA ILE A 142 -19.14 -19.56 -5.27
C ILE A 142 -18.87 -19.74 -3.77
N GLU A 143 -17.70 -20.28 -3.42
CA GLU A 143 -17.28 -20.45 -2.03
C GLU A 143 -17.27 -19.11 -1.28
N THR A 144 -16.70 -18.06 -1.89
CA THR A 144 -16.65 -16.73 -1.29
C THR A 144 -18.04 -16.16 -1.04
N THR A 145 -18.97 -16.31 -1.99
CA THR A 145 -20.35 -15.86 -1.82
C THR A 145 -21.06 -16.61 -0.70
N GLU A 146 -20.88 -17.93 -0.60
CA GLU A 146 -21.44 -18.72 0.48
C GLU A 146 -20.89 -18.32 1.85
N VAL A 147 -19.58 -18.05 1.95
CA VAL A 147 -18.95 -17.57 3.19
C VAL A 147 -19.45 -16.18 3.58
N MET A 148 -19.60 -15.26 2.63
CA MET A 148 -20.18 -13.94 2.89
C MET A 148 -21.58 -14.06 3.50
N LEU A 149 -22.47 -14.85 2.88
CA LEU A 149 -23.81 -15.09 3.40
C LEU A 149 -23.80 -15.78 4.77
N PHE A 150 -22.89 -16.74 4.97
CA PHE A 150 -22.73 -17.42 6.26
C PHE A 150 -22.37 -16.43 7.37
N ILE A 151 -21.35 -15.60 7.12
CA ILE A 151 -20.85 -14.63 8.10
C ILE A 151 -21.89 -13.54 8.36
N GLU A 152 -22.59 -13.05 7.33
CA GLU A 152 -23.65 -12.07 7.47
C GLU A 152 -24.76 -12.56 8.40
N GLU A 153 -25.31 -13.76 8.17
CA GLU A 153 -26.38 -14.33 8.99
C GLU A 153 -25.94 -14.59 10.44
N VAL A 154 -24.71 -15.10 10.64
CA VAL A 154 -24.14 -15.31 11.98
C VAL A 154 -23.95 -13.96 12.70
N TYR A 155 -23.41 -12.96 12.00
CA TYR A 155 -23.15 -11.64 12.57
C TYR A 155 -24.45 -10.91 12.96
N LEU A 156 -25.44 -10.90 12.08
CA LEU A 156 -26.77 -10.32 12.35
C LEU A 156 -27.46 -11.02 13.53
N SER A 157 -27.26 -12.33 13.69
CA SER A 157 -27.79 -13.08 14.82
C SER A 157 -27.11 -12.72 16.13
N LEU A 158 -25.79 -12.52 16.14
CA LEU A 158 -25.06 -12.01 17.31
C LEU A 158 -25.50 -10.59 17.70
N LEU A 159 -25.78 -9.72 16.71
CA LEU A 159 -26.24 -8.35 16.92
C LEU A 159 -27.61 -8.24 17.61
N ARG A 160 -28.39 -9.32 17.68
CA ARG A 160 -29.64 -9.34 18.47
C ARG A 160 -29.39 -9.17 19.97
N HIS A 161 -28.22 -9.63 20.45
CA HIS A 161 -27.83 -9.56 21.86
C HIS A 161 -26.39 -9.01 22.00
N PRO A 162 -26.13 -7.74 21.61
CA PRO A 162 -24.78 -7.23 21.43
C PRO A 162 -24.01 -7.10 22.74
N VAL A 163 -24.71 -6.87 23.86
CA VAL A 163 -24.12 -6.79 25.21
C VAL A 163 -23.62 -8.15 25.69
N PHE A 164 -24.29 -9.23 25.32
CA PHE A 164 -23.88 -10.59 25.68
C PHE A 164 -22.70 -11.05 24.81
N TRP A 165 -22.77 -10.80 23.50
CA TRP A 165 -21.79 -11.27 22.52
C TRP A 165 -20.64 -10.30 22.26
N LYS A 166 -20.30 -9.39 23.18
CA LYS A 166 -19.29 -8.33 22.95
C LYS A 166 -17.97 -8.85 22.39
N ILE A 167 -17.42 -9.90 22.98
CA ILE A 167 -16.12 -10.47 22.58
C ILE A 167 -16.23 -11.13 21.20
N GLN A 168 -17.27 -11.94 20.99
CA GLN A 168 -17.51 -12.66 19.75
C GLN A 168 -17.80 -11.68 18.60
N LEU A 169 -18.59 -10.64 18.85
CA LEU A 169 -18.83 -9.57 17.89
C LEU A 169 -17.53 -8.86 17.52
N ALA A 170 -16.71 -8.44 18.50
CA ALA A 170 -15.42 -7.80 18.20
C ALA A 170 -14.47 -8.71 17.40
N GLN A 171 -14.42 -10.01 17.72
CA GLN A 171 -13.66 -10.99 16.94
C GLN A 171 -14.24 -11.15 15.52
N MET A 172 -15.56 -11.25 15.40
CA MET A 172 -16.24 -11.38 14.12
C MET A 172 -16.10 -10.12 13.26
N THR A 173 -16.05 -8.92 13.84
CA THR A 173 -15.73 -7.66 13.15
C THR A 173 -14.36 -7.76 12.47
N LEU A 174 -13.37 -8.35 13.16
CA LEU A 174 -12.03 -8.56 12.61
C LEU A 174 -12.00 -9.64 11.52
N GLN A 175 -12.80 -10.71 11.66
CA GLN A 175 -12.95 -11.72 10.61
C GLN A 175 -13.64 -11.13 9.37
N LEU A 176 -14.70 -10.35 9.57
CA LEU A 176 -15.44 -9.68 8.49
C LEU A 176 -14.53 -8.76 7.69
N LEU A 177 -13.64 -8.02 8.36
CA LEU A 177 -12.61 -7.20 7.71
C LEU A 177 -11.62 -8.03 6.86
N CYS A 178 -11.26 -9.23 7.32
CA CYS A 178 -10.42 -10.15 6.55
C CYS A 178 -11.17 -10.73 5.34
N VAL A 179 -12.47 -10.97 5.47
CA VAL A 179 -13.34 -11.45 4.38
C VAL A 179 -13.52 -10.36 3.33
N CYS A 180 -13.62 -9.08 3.73
CA CYS A 180 -13.66 -7.95 2.78
C CYS A 180 -12.48 -7.99 1.80
N GLU A 181 -11.26 -8.33 2.27
CA GLU A 181 -10.08 -8.42 1.40
C GLU A 181 -10.22 -9.49 0.33
N VAL A 182 -10.68 -10.68 0.70
CA VAL A 182 -10.80 -11.81 -0.24
C VAL A 182 -12.00 -11.59 -1.17
N SER A 183 -13.12 -11.09 -0.63
CA SER A 183 -14.28 -10.70 -1.43
C SER A 183 -13.89 -9.68 -2.48
N LEU A 184 -13.16 -8.63 -2.11
CA LEU A 184 -12.68 -7.62 -3.05
C LEU A 184 -11.80 -8.21 -4.16
N LYS A 185 -10.94 -9.19 -3.83
CA LYS A 185 -10.06 -9.84 -4.81
C LYS A 185 -10.78 -10.80 -5.75
N ILE A 186 -11.80 -11.52 -5.27
CA ILE A 186 -12.49 -12.57 -6.02
C ILE A 186 -13.75 -12.04 -6.72
N THR A 187 -14.59 -11.29 -6.00
CA THR A 187 -15.89 -10.80 -6.46
C THR A 187 -15.83 -9.36 -6.98
N GLY A 188 -14.83 -8.59 -6.54
CA GLY A 188 -14.74 -7.15 -6.82
C GLY A 188 -15.68 -6.29 -5.96
N GLU A 189 -16.37 -6.88 -4.98
CA GLU A 189 -17.39 -6.25 -4.15
C GLU A 189 -17.09 -6.50 -2.66
N CYS A 190 -17.27 -5.50 -1.81
CA CYS A 190 -17.21 -5.68 -0.36
C CYS A 190 -18.15 -4.73 0.42
N SER A 191 -18.92 -3.88 -0.25
CA SER A 191 -19.77 -2.83 0.33
C SER A 191 -20.79 -3.42 1.29
N SER A 192 -21.40 -4.57 0.95
CA SER A 192 -22.35 -5.28 1.82
C SER A 192 -21.75 -5.57 3.21
N LEU A 193 -20.52 -6.12 3.23
CA LEU A 193 -19.77 -6.41 4.45
C LEU A 193 -19.30 -5.13 5.17
N ILE A 194 -18.93 -4.08 4.42
CA ILE A 194 -18.55 -2.79 4.98
C ILE A 194 -19.75 -2.10 5.67
N HIS A 195 -20.95 -2.16 5.09
CA HIS A 195 -22.15 -1.64 5.72
C HIS A 195 -22.52 -2.41 7.00
N LEU A 196 -22.27 -3.72 7.03
CA LEU A 196 -22.43 -4.53 8.23
C LEU A 196 -21.47 -4.11 9.35
N LEU A 197 -20.21 -3.82 9.00
CA LEU A 197 -19.23 -3.20 9.92
C LEU A 197 -19.73 -1.84 10.41
N GLU A 198 -20.21 -0.98 9.51
CA GLU A 198 -20.72 0.36 9.81
C GLU A 198 -21.91 0.34 10.78
N HIS A 199 -22.83 -0.60 10.61
CA HIS A 199 -23.97 -0.79 11.50
C HIS A 199 -23.49 -1.20 12.91
N SER A 200 -22.49 -2.08 12.99
CA SER A 200 -21.99 -2.57 14.28
C SER A 200 -21.25 -1.56 15.15
N VAL A 201 -20.77 -0.46 14.57
CA VAL A 201 -20.16 0.65 15.32
C VAL A 201 -21.12 1.20 16.38
N GLU A 202 -22.41 1.32 16.05
CA GLU A 202 -23.43 1.89 16.94
C GLU A 202 -23.76 0.96 18.12
N PHE A 203 -23.70 -0.35 17.92
CA PHE A 203 -24.02 -1.36 18.94
C PHE A 203 -22.86 -1.62 19.90
N LEU A 204 -21.63 -1.71 19.39
CA LEU A 204 -20.45 -2.03 20.19
C LEU A 204 -19.87 -0.80 20.90
N LYS A 205 -20.00 0.40 20.32
CA LYS A 205 -19.48 1.65 20.88
C LYS A 205 -18.01 1.52 21.30
N GLU A 206 -17.71 1.60 22.59
CA GLU A 206 -16.35 1.53 23.14
C GLU A 206 -15.69 0.16 22.97
N ASP A 207 -16.47 -0.92 22.86
CA ASP A 207 -15.97 -2.28 22.65
C ASP A 207 -15.57 -2.56 21.19
N PHE A 208 -15.83 -1.61 20.27
CA PHE A 208 -15.49 -1.77 18.86
C PHE A 208 -13.97 -1.71 18.67
N PRO A 209 -13.35 -2.61 17.88
CA PRO A 209 -11.90 -2.68 17.69
C PRO A 209 -11.34 -1.58 16.76
N VAL A 210 -11.59 -0.30 17.07
CA VAL A 210 -11.33 0.86 16.20
C VAL A 210 -9.90 0.89 15.66
N GLU A 211 -8.88 0.70 16.51
CA GLU A 211 -7.47 0.78 16.07
C GLU A 211 -7.12 -0.24 14.99
N LEU A 212 -7.56 -1.50 15.17
CA LEU A 212 -7.30 -2.58 14.22
C LEU A 212 -8.12 -2.39 12.93
N VAL A 213 -9.36 -1.92 13.06
CA VAL A 213 -10.24 -1.68 11.91
C VAL A 213 -9.72 -0.52 11.05
N ILE A 214 -9.21 0.56 11.65
CA ILE A 214 -8.55 1.66 10.91
C ILE A 214 -7.37 1.14 10.08
N ILE A 215 -6.54 0.29 10.66
CA ILE A 215 -5.39 -0.31 9.95
C ILE A 215 -5.86 -1.18 8.80
N GLY A 216 -6.89 -2.01 9.01
CA GLY A 216 -7.44 -2.85 7.94
C GLY A 216 -8.13 -2.03 6.85
N ILE A 217 -8.82 -0.93 7.20
CA ILE A 217 -9.37 0.03 6.23
C ILE A 217 -8.25 0.62 5.38
N ALA A 218 -7.13 1.05 5.99
CA ALA A 218 -5.99 1.56 5.23
C ALA A 218 -5.45 0.53 4.23
N LEU A 219 -5.38 -0.74 4.62
CA LEU A 219 -4.96 -1.84 3.75
C LEU A 219 -5.98 -2.13 2.63
N LEU A 220 -7.28 -2.10 2.93
CA LEU A 220 -8.34 -2.29 1.94
C LEU A 220 -8.32 -1.18 0.90
N LEU A 221 -8.25 0.10 1.32
CA LEU A 221 -8.26 1.25 0.42
C LEU A 221 -7.12 1.20 -0.61
N LEU A 222 -5.93 0.70 -0.23
CA LEU A 222 -4.81 0.53 -1.17
C LEU A 222 -5.09 -0.50 -2.27
N GLN A 223 -6.03 -1.42 -2.05
CA GLN A 223 -6.38 -2.50 -2.98
C GLN A 223 -7.74 -2.27 -3.67
N SER A 224 -8.57 -1.38 -3.14
CA SER A 224 -9.94 -1.17 -3.62
C SER A 224 -10.00 -0.38 -4.94
N PRO A 225 -10.79 -0.83 -5.93
CA PRO A 225 -11.13 -0.02 -7.08
C PRO A 225 -12.01 1.17 -6.66
N ALA A 226 -12.05 2.22 -7.48
CA ALA A 226 -12.77 3.45 -7.17
C ALA A 226 -14.25 3.24 -6.77
N SER A 227 -14.92 2.26 -7.40
CA SER A 227 -16.32 1.90 -7.11
C SER A 227 -16.56 1.42 -5.68
N GLN A 228 -15.56 0.83 -5.02
CA GLN A 228 -15.68 0.27 -3.67
C GLN A 228 -15.12 1.21 -2.59
N GLN A 229 -14.48 2.31 -2.96
CA GLN A 229 -13.82 3.21 -2.00
C GLN A 229 -14.82 4.03 -1.17
N LYS A 230 -15.99 4.39 -1.72
CA LYS A 230 -16.98 5.24 -1.04
C LYS A 230 -17.50 4.62 0.28
N PRO A 231 -18.00 3.36 0.32
CA PRO A 231 -18.41 2.72 1.57
C PRO A 231 -17.27 2.58 2.60
N ILE A 232 -16.05 2.33 2.13
CA ILE A 232 -14.89 2.17 3.02
C ILE A 232 -14.53 3.52 3.66
N LEU A 233 -14.58 4.61 2.90
CA LEU A 233 -14.35 5.96 3.40
C LEU A 233 -15.47 6.41 4.36
N SER A 234 -16.74 6.06 4.10
CA SER A 234 -17.84 6.40 5.03
C SER A 234 -17.67 5.69 6.38
N LEU A 235 -17.28 4.40 6.37
CA LEU A 235 -16.95 3.68 7.60
C LEU A 235 -15.80 4.36 8.35
N ALA A 236 -14.72 4.72 7.66
CA ALA A 236 -13.60 5.44 8.28
C ALA A 236 -14.07 6.76 8.91
N LEU A 237 -14.89 7.53 8.20
CA LEU A 237 -15.41 8.81 8.67
C LEU A 237 -16.23 8.63 9.95
N LYS A 238 -17.12 7.63 9.97
CA LYS A 238 -17.95 7.28 11.13
C LYS A 238 -17.11 6.88 12.35
N LEU A 239 -16.03 6.11 12.14
CA LEU A 239 -15.13 5.71 13.23
C LEU A 239 -14.36 6.91 13.82
N LEU A 240 -13.98 7.88 13.00
CA LEU A 240 -13.28 9.07 13.47
C LEU A 240 -14.24 10.10 14.08
N SER A 241 -15.47 10.23 13.58
CA SER A 241 -16.48 11.15 14.12
C SER A 241 -17.10 10.66 15.44
N PHE A 242 -17.17 9.35 15.67
CA PHE A 242 -17.61 8.80 16.96
C PHE A 242 -16.71 9.23 18.13
N ALA A 243 -15.50 9.75 17.84
CA ALA A 243 -14.62 10.36 18.81
C ALA A 243 -14.98 11.83 19.13
N GLU A 244 -16.17 12.35 18.82
CA GLU A 244 -16.57 13.73 19.15
C GLU A 244 -16.34 14.06 20.64
N GLY A 245 -15.35 14.92 20.90
CA GLY A 245 -14.90 15.34 22.24
C GLY A 245 -13.73 14.54 22.84
N GLN A 246 -13.34 13.42 22.22
CA GLN A 246 -12.19 12.60 22.60
C GLN A 246 -11.15 12.63 21.46
N LYS A 247 -9.88 12.41 21.77
CA LYS A 247 -8.82 12.46 20.75
C LYS A 247 -9.02 11.33 19.69
N ILE A 248 -8.43 11.45 18.52
CA ILE A 248 -8.50 10.45 17.43
C ILE A 248 -7.44 9.35 17.67
N PRO A 249 -7.64 8.08 17.28
CA PRO A 249 -6.58 7.07 17.40
C PRO A 249 -5.33 7.44 16.57
N LYS A 250 -4.12 7.23 17.11
CA LYS A 250 -2.87 7.52 16.39
C LYS A 250 -2.72 6.70 15.09
N SER A 251 -3.32 5.50 15.06
CA SER A 251 -3.36 4.66 13.85
C SER A 251 -4.09 5.31 12.67
N SER A 252 -4.89 6.35 12.89
CA SER A 252 -5.55 7.13 11.83
C SER A 252 -4.56 7.76 10.84
N LEU A 253 -3.32 8.03 11.25
CA LEU A 253 -2.27 8.52 10.36
C LEU A 253 -1.92 7.53 9.24
N LEU A 254 -2.19 6.23 9.41
CA LEU A 254 -2.00 5.26 8.33
C LEU A 254 -2.98 5.47 7.18
N LEU A 255 -4.11 6.15 7.41
CA LEU A 255 -5.07 6.48 6.36
C LEU A 255 -4.54 7.57 5.42
N VAL A 256 -3.52 8.35 5.81
CA VAL A 256 -3.03 9.49 5.01
C VAL A 256 -2.57 9.04 3.62
N MET A 257 -1.83 7.94 3.53
CA MET A 257 -1.35 7.42 2.24
C MET A 257 -2.49 7.03 1.28
N PRO A 258 -3.43 6.13 1.63
CA PRO A 258 -4.54 5.80 0.74
C PRO A 258 -5.46 6.99 0.46
N ILE A 259 -5.70 7.89 1.43
CA ILE A 259 -6.50 9.10 1.21
C ILE A 259 -5.84 10.01 0.17
N LEU A 260 -4.54 10.26 0.29
CA LEU A 260 -3.81 11.10 -0.67
C LEU A 260 -3.76 10.46 -2.06
N GLN A 261 -3.69 9.13 -2.14
CA GLN A 261 -3.80 8.41 -3.42
C GLN A 261 -5.17 8.70 -4.07
N ILE A 262 -6.27 8.59 -3.32
CA ILE A 262 -7.63 8.88 -3.79
C ILE A 262 -7.74 10.32 -4.28
N LEU A 263 -7.21 11.28 -3.51
CA LEU A 263 -7.21 12.71 -3.89
C LEU A 263 -6.32 13.02 -5.10
N SER A 264 -5.29 12.21 -5.34
CA SER A 264 -4.42 12.34 -6.51
C SER A 264 -4.99 11.69 -7.78
N SER A 265 -6.02 10.85 -7.65
CA SER A 265 -6.71 10.22 -8.80
C SER A 265 -7.53 11.26 -9.57
N THR A 266 -7.55 11.17 -10.90
CA THR A 266 -8.28 12.13 -11.74
C THR A 266 -9.79 12.02 -11.47
N ALA A 267 -10.45 13.15 -11.19
CA ALA A 267 -11.90 13.25 -10.95
C ALA A 267 -12.81 12.75 -12.08
N LEU A 268 -12.25 12.33 -13.22
CA LEU A 268 -13.00 11.81 -14.36
C LEU A 268 -13.77 10.51 -14.00
N GLU A 269 -13.27 9.72 -13.04
CA GLU A 269 -13.96 8.51 -12.56
C GLU A 269 -15.21 8.85 -11.72
N ASP A 270 -15.23 10.00 -11.05
CA ASP A 270 -16.38 10.47 -10.26
C ASP A 270 -17.49 11.08 -11.15
N CYS A 271 -17.21 11.37 -12.43
CA CYS A 271 -18.19 11.87 -13.40
C CYS A 271 -19.10 10.77 -13.98
N ILE A 272 -18.75 9.48 -13.79
CA ILE A 272 -19.54 8.35 -14.31
C ILE A 272 -20.63 7.93 -13.29
N SER A 273 -20.49 8.33 -12.03
CA SER A 273 -21.42 8.01 -10.92
C SER A 273 -22.30 9.22 -10.52
N MET A 274 -22.92 9.89 -11.49
CA MET A 274 -23.72 11.12 -11.26
C MET A 274 -25.07 10.89 -10.55
N ASP A 275 -25.43 9.65 -10.18
CA ASP A 275 -26.78 9.29 -9.71
C ASP A 275 -26.88 8.90 -8.21
N GLU A 276 -25.85 9.12 -7.38
CA GLU A 276 -25.95 8.83 -5.94
C GLU A 276 -26.11 10.07 -5.07
N GLU A 277 -27.24 10.19 -4.38
CA GLU A 277 -27.44 11.14 -3.27
C GLU A 277 -26.37 10.91 -2.17
N GLY A 278 -25.57 11.93 -1.86
CA GLY A 278 -24.57 11.89 -0.80
C GLY A 278 -23.21 12.52 -1.16
N PRO A 279 -22.28 12.60 -0.20
CA PRO A 279 -20.95 13.15 -0.46
C PRO A 279 -20.18 12.28 -1.45
N SER A 280 -19.43 12.92 -2.35
CA SER A 280 -18.58 12.23 -3.31
C SER A 280 -17.40 11.55 -2.61
N ARG A 281 -16.81 10.55 -3.28
CA ARG A 281 -15.59 9.85 -2.82
C ARG A 281 -14.46 10.85 -2.48
N GLN A 282 -14.26 11.86 -3.32
CA GLN A 282 -13.24 12.90 -3.08
C GLN A 282 -13.58 13.78 -1.87
N GLN A 283 -14.84 14.16 -1.69
CA GLN A 283 -15.26 14.94 -0.53
C GLN A 283 -15.05 14.16 0.78
N LEU A 284 -15.39 12.87 0.81
CA LEU A 284 -15.12 12.01 1.96
C LEU A 284 -13.63 11.92 2.27
N ALA A 285 -12.79 11.75 1.23
CA ALA A 285 -11.34 11.72 1.37
C ALA A 285 -10.77 13.04 1.91
N LEU A 286 -11.26 14.19 1.44
CA LEU A 286 -10.87 15.52 1.95
C LEU A 286 -11.25 15.68 3.42
N ASN A 287 -12.50 15.39 3.78
CA ASN A 287 -12.98 15.51 5.17
C ASN A 287 -12.16 14.62 6.12
N LEU A 288 -11.85 13.39 5.71
CA LEU A 288 -10.99 12.49 6.48
C LEU A 288 -9.57 13.03 6.62
N LEU A 289 -8.98 13.57 5.54
CA LEU A 289 -7.65 14.15 5.61
C LEU A 289 -7.62 15.32 6.61
N GLU A 290 -8.61 16.21 6.56
CA GLU A 290 -8.73 17.34 7.48
C GLU A 290 -8.85 16.88 8.93
N MET A 291 -9.65 15.85 9.23
CA MET A 291 -9.76 15.31 10.60
C MET A 291 -8.45 14.70 11.09
N VAL A 292 -7.78 13.88 10.27
CA VAL A 292 -6.52 13.22 10.64
C VAL A 292 -5.41 14.24 10.89
N GLN A 293 -5.49 15.44 10.29
CA GLN A 293 -4.51 16.51 10.47
C GLN A 293 -4.62 17.30 11.77
N GLN A 294 -5.72 17.19 12.54
CA GLN A 294 -5.96 18.06 13.71
C GLN A 294 -5.04 17.79 14.93
N GLU A 295 -4.02 16.93 14.80
CA GLU A 295 -2.97 16.60 15.80
C GLU A 295 -3.48 16.24 17.22
N CYS A 296 -4.76 15.88 17.35
CA CYS A 296 -5.37 15.46 18.60
C CYS A 296 -5.41 13.93 18.68
N TYR A 297 -4.33 13.27 19.13
CA TYR A 297 -4.27 11.79 19.20
C TYR A 297 -4.44 11.22 20.61
N ARG A 298 -5.23 10.15 20.77
CA ARG A 298 -5.35 9.40 22.03
C ARG A 298 -4.05 8.68 22.34
N ASP A 299 -3.74 8.64 23.63
CA ASP A 299 -2.58 7.96 24.16
C ASP A 299 -3.03 6.69 24.90
N ASP A 300 -3.78 5.83 24.22
CA ASP A 300 -4.43 4.71 24.90
C ASP A 300 -3.50 3.50 24.98
N GLN A 301 -3.06 3.18 26.20
CA GLN A 301 -2.47 1.88 26.55
C GLN A 301 -3.55 0.81 26.70
N GLN A 302 -4.53 0.74 25.79
CA GLN A 302 -5.58 -0.26 25.88
C GLN A 302 -4.98 -1.67 25.75
N LYS A 303 -5.19 -2.48 26.79
CA LYS A 303 -5.00 -3.93 26.74
C LYS A 303 -6.07 -4.48 25.81
N LEU A 304 -5.64 -5.11 24.73
CA LEU A 304 -6.52 -5.61 23.69
C LEU A 304 -7.23 -6.87 24.23
N ALA A 305 -8.53 -6.75 24.51
CA ALA A 305 -9.33 -7.86 25.05
C ALA A 305 -9.71 -8.91 23.99
N TYR A 306 -9.58 -8.56 22.71
CA TYR A 306 -10.12 -9.30 21.55
C TYR A 306 -9.02 -9.61 20.52
N LYS A 307 -8.27 -10.70 20.72
CA LYS A 307 -7.31 -11.20 19.72
C LYS A 307 -7.94 -12.33 18.90
N LEU A 308 -7.72 -12.34 17.58
CA LEU A 308 -8.02 -13.51 16.76
C LEU A 308 -6.88 -14.52 16.89
N VAL A 309 -7.22 -15.73 17.33
CA VAL A 309 -6.28 -16.86 17.42
C VAL A 309 -6.09 -17.48 16.03
N LEU A 310 -7.18 -17.67 15.29
CA LEU A 310 -7.23 -18.26 13.96
C LEU A 310 -7.96 -17.30 13.01
N PRO A 311 -7.25 -16.41 12.31
CA PRO A 311 -7.87 -15.55 11.30
C PRO A 311 -8.15 -16.34 10.01
N ILE A 312 -9.23 -16.00 9.31
CA ILE A 312 -9.59 -16.62 8.03
C ILE A 312 -8.60 -16.27 6.90
N THR A 313 -7.91 -15.13 7.00
CA THR A 313 -6.87 -14.72 6.04
C THR A 313 -5.61 -14.20 6.74
N SER A 314 -4.51 -14.11 5.99
CA SER A 314 -3.25 -13.54 6.46
C SER A 314 -3.29 -12.03 6.70
N MET A 315 -4.35 -11.33 6.24
CA MET A 315 -4.52 -9.88 6.45
C MET A 315 -4.51 -9.52 7.92
N TYR A 316 -5.16 -10.31 8.77
CA TYR A 316 -5.12 -10.08 10.22
C TYR A 316 -3.69 -10.06 10.76
N GLY A 317 -2.81 -10.92 10.24
CA GLY A 317 -1.39 -10.92 10.59
C GLY A 317 -0.73 -9.59 10.25
N SER A 318 -1.02 -9.02 9.08
CA SER A 318 -0.54 -7.68 8.70
C SER A 318 -1.11 -6.57 9.58
N ILE A 319 -2.42 -6.60 9.85
CA ILE A 319 -3.10 -5.62 10.71
C ILE A 319 -2.50 -5.64 12.12
N PHE A 320 -2.40 -6.82 12.72
CA PHE A 320 -1.90 -6.99 14.08
C PHE A 320 -0.42 -6.63 14.19
N THR A 321 0.38 -6.97 13.17
CA THR A 321 1.81 -6.61 13.12
C THR A 321 1.98 -5.09 13.03
N ALA A 322 1.26 -4.42 12.14
CA ALA A 322 1.29 -2.96 12.02
C ALA A 322 0.87 -2.27 13.32
N TRP A 323 -0.18 -2.77 13.96
CA TRP A 323 -0.62 -2.28 15.26
C TRP A 323 0.45 -2.41 16.35
N ARG A 324 1.09 -3.59 16.45
CA ARG A 324 2.18 -3.83 17.40
C ARG A 324 3.35 -2.89 17.16
N ILE A 325 3.75 -2.74 15.89
CA ILE A 325 4.86 -1.87 15.50
C ILE A 325 4.54 -0.41 15.84
N LEU A 326 3.35 0.11 15.50
CA LEU A 326 2.92 1.46 15.84
C LEU A 326 2.97 1.75 17.34
N LYS A 327 2.65 0.76 18.18
CA LYS A 327 2.74 0.90 19.64
C LYS A 327 4.19 1.09 20.12
N VAL A 328 5.16 0.45 19.46
CA VAL A 328 6.58 0.51 19.83
C VAL A 328 7.28 1.71 19.20
N MET A 329 6.93 2.09 17.96
CA MET A 329 7.52 3.23 17.22
C MET A 329 7.20 4.62 17.82
N ARG A 330 6.62 4.67 19.02
CA ARG A 330 6.50 5.91 19.80
C ARG A 330 7.87 6.44 20.22
N GLU A 331 8.85 5.56 20.38
CA GLU A 331 10.23 5.92 20.67
C GLU A 331 11.01 6.13 19.37
N GLU A 332 11.75 7.23 19.28
CA GLU A 332 12.53 7.57 18.08
C GLU A 332 13.62 6.53 17.76
N SER A 333 14.22 5.92 18.79
CA SER A 333 15.16 4.81 18.65
C SER A 333 14.52 3.60 17.98
N ALA A 334 13.31 3.22 18.44
CA ALA A 334 12.59 2.09 17.88
C ALA A 334 12.20 2.30 16.41
N ALA A 335 11.86 3.54 16.02
CA ALA A 335 11.62 3.87 14.62
C ALA A 335 12.88 3.70 13.75
N ARG A 336 14.05 4.12 14.25
CA ARG A 336 15.34 3.91 13.57
C ARG A 336 15.70 2.44 13.46
N ASP A 337 15.55 1.68 14.54
CA ASP A 337 15.84 0.25 14.57
C ASP A 337 14.93 -0.51 13.60
N TRP A 338 13.65 -0.13 13.52
CA TRP A 338 12.72 -0.69 12.56
C TRP A 338 13.13 -0.37 11.11
N LEU A 339 13.51 0.88 10.80
CA LEU A 339 13.99 1.27 9.47
C LEU A 339 15.26 0.48 9.07
N ALA A 340 16.20 0.30 10.01
CA ALA A 340 17.41 -0.48 9.78
C ALA A 340 17.08 -1.98 9.56
N ALA A 341 16.11 -2.53 10.29
CA ALA A 341 15.64 -3.89 10.09
C ALA A 341 15.00 -4.07 8.71
N VAL A 342 14.16 -3.13 8.27
CA VAL A 342 13.55 -3.14 6.93
C VAL A 342 14.63 -3.11 5.84
N GLU A 343 15.61 -2.21 5.96
CA GLU A 343 16.75 -2.11 5.03
C GLU A 343 17.51 -3.44 4.95
N SER A 344 17.82 -4.06 6.10
CA SER A 344 18.59 -5.32 6.15
C SER A 344 17.86 -6.53 5.56
N LEU A 345 16.53 -6.56 5.63
CA LEU A 345 15.69 -7.67 5.17
C LEU A 345 15.26 -7.53 3.71
N LEU A 346 15.38 -6.33 3.13
CA LEU A 346 14.95 -6.05 1.76
C LEU A 346 15.58 -6.98 0.71
N PRO A 347 16.90 -7.28 0.74
CA PRO A 347 17.53 -8.15 -0.26
C PRO A 347 17.04 -9.61 -0.25
N ILE A 348 16.44 -10.04 0.86
CA ILE A 348 16.03 -11.44 1.10
C ILE A 348 14.51 -11.59 0.89
N THR A 349 13.76 -10.49 0.89
CA THR A 349 12.30 -10.49 0.86
C THR A 349 11.78 -10.59 -0.58
N THR A 350 10.90 -11.56 -0.84
CA THR A 350 10.29 -11.76 -2.17
C THR A 350 9.06 -10.88 -2.40
N VAL A 351 8.27 -10.64 -1.36
CA VAL A 351 7.05 -9.83 -1.41
C VAL A 351 7.04 -8.92 -0.20
N ILE A 352 6.96 -7.62 -0.44
CA ILE A 352 6.89 -6.62 0.63
C ILE A 352 5.43 -6.52 1.11
N PRO A 353 5.15 -6.74 2.40
CA PRO A 353 3.79 -6.61 2.92
C PRO A 353 3.29 -5.16 2.83
N GLY A 354 2.03 -4.95 2.43
CA GLY A 354 1.46 -3.61 2.26
C GLY A 354 1.50 -2.73 3.52
N HIS A 355 1.47 -3.35 4.71
CA HIS A 355 1.58 -2.62 5.97
C HIS A 355 2.94 -1.93 6.18
N VAL A 356 4.01 -2.42 5.55
CA VAL A 356 5.34 -1.78 5.61
C VAL A 356 5.30 -0.40 4.95
N PHE A 357 4.64 -0.27 3.81
CA PHE A 357 4.47 1.01 3.13
C PHE A 357 3.58 1.98 3.92
N LEU A 358 2.51 1.48 4.53
CA LEU A 358 1.66 2.30 5.41
C LEU A 358 2.44 2.84 6.61
N LEU A 359 3.24 1.99 7.27
CA LEU A 359 4.09 2.39 8.40
C LEU A 359 5.17 3.40 7.98
N LEU A 360 5.78 3.22 6.80
CA LEU A 360 6.73 4.17 6.25
C LEU A 360 6.08 5.53 5.96
N ALA A 361 4.88 5.53 5.36
CA ALA A 361 4.13 6.75 5.11
C ALA A 361 3.72 7.46 6.41
N HIS A 362 3.34 6.69 7.44
CA HIS A 362 3.10 7.22 8.78
C HIS A 362 4.34 7.93 9.33
N LEU A 363 5.52 7.31 9.25
CA LEU A 363 6.78 7.95 9.65
C LEU A 363 7.10 9.20 8.83
N LEU A 364 6.91 9.17 7.50
CA LEU A 364 7.12 10.34 6.64
C LEU A 364 6.25 11.52 7.08
N VAL A 365 4.99 11.26 7.43
CA VAL A 365 4.05 12.29 7.88
C VAL A 365 4.43 12.82 9.26
N GLU A 366 4.72 11.93 10.21
CA GLU A 366 4.97 12.27 11.61
C GLU A 366 6.35 12.89 11.87
N ASP A 367 7.41 12.46 11.17
CA ASP A 367 8.79 12.86 11.47
C ASP A 367 9.01 14.37 11.38
N LYS A 368 9.62 14.97 12.40
CA LYS A 368 9.88 16.42 12.46
C LYS A 368 11.21 16.83 11.80
N GLY A 369 11.94 15.89 11.20
CA GLY A 369 13.18 16.15 10.45
C GLY A 369 14.37 15.31 10.90
N GLN A 370 14.35 14.75 12.11
CA GLN A 370 15.51 14.05 12.67
C GLN A 370 15.82 12.73 11.97
N ASN A 371 14.78 12.00 11.54
CA ASN A 371 14.95 10.70 10.88
C ASN A 371 14.65 10.75 9.39
N LEU A 372 14.25 11.92 8.87
CA LEU A 372 13.79 12.09 7.49
C LEU A 372 14.77 11.54 6.47
N HIS A 373 16.09 11.75 6.66
CA HIS A 373 17.09 11.23 5.71
C HIS A 373 17.06 9.70 5.62
N GLN A 374 17.03 9.00 6.75
CA GLN A 374 16.95 7.53 6.78
C GLN A 374 15.59 7.04 6.24
N ILE A 375 14.50 7.73 6.57
CA ILE A 375 13.16 7.39 6.05
C ILE A 375 13.14 7.51 4.52
N LEU A 376 13.67 8.61 3.97
CA LEU A 376 13.73 8.83 2.52
C LEU A 376 14.63 7.80 1.81
N LYS A 377 15.75 7.43 2.43
CA LYS A 377 16.63 6.35 1.92
C LYS A 377 15.88 5.03 1.82
N VAL A 378 15.24 4.58 2.89
CA VAL A 378 14.42 3.35 2.92
C VAL A 378 13.24 3.45 1.94
N THR A 379 12.67 4.64 1.77
CA THR A 379 11.61 4.90 0.78
C THR A 379 12.10 4.63 -0.65
N THR A 380 13.30 5.11 -1.00
CA THR A 380 13.90 4.87 -2.32
C THR A 380 14.20 3.39 -2.53
N GLU A 381 14.72 2.69 -1.52
CA GLU A 381 15.04 1.27 -1.60
C GLU A 381 13.78 0.40 -1.76
N LEU A 382 12.73 0.68 -0.96
CA LEU A 382 11.44 -0.01 -1.08
C LEU A 382 10.77 0.26 -2.44
N ALA A 383 10.86 1.49 -2.95
CA ALA A 383 10.36 1.83 -4.28
C ALA A 383 11.10 1.08 -5.41
N GLN A 384 12.39 0.78 -5.23
CA GLN A 384 13.15 -0.03 -6.18
C GLN A 384 12.78 -1.51 -6.09
N ALA A 385 12.56 -2.03 -4.89
CA ALA A 385 12.16 -3.42 -4.67
C ALA A 385 10.72 -3.71 -5.12
N ASP A 386 9.80 -2.75 -4.93
CA ASP A 386 8.42 -2.83 -5.42
C ASP A 386 7.97 -1.50 -6.05
N SER A 387 8.23 -1.40 -7.35
CA SER A 387 7.88 -0.21 -8.15
C SER A 387 6.36 0.02 -8.28
N SER A 388 5.52 -0.97 -7.95
CA SER A 388 4.06 -0.84 -8.05
C SER A 388 3.48 0.09 -6.99
N GLN A 389 4.19 0.28 -5.86
CA GLN A 389 3.76 1.10 -4.73
C GLN A 389 4.18 2.58 -4.83
N VAL A 390 5.03 2.92 -5.80
CA VAL A 390 5.50 4.30 -6.02
C VAL A 390 4.36 5.32 -6.23
N PRO A 391 3.28 5.02 -6.99
CA PRO A 391 2.14 5.93 -7.12
C PRO A 391 1.51 6.32 -5.77
N ASN A 392 1.62 5.45 -4.75
CA ASN A 392 1.06 5.69 -3.44
C ASN A 392 2.00 6.53 -2.54
N LEU A 393 3.31 6.48 -2.79
CA LEU A 393 4.32 7.21 -2.00
C LEU A 393 4.50 8.67 -2.45
N ILE A 394 4.34 8.96 -3.75
CA ILE A 394 4.53 10.33 -4.29
C ILE A 394 3.56 11.33 -3.63
N PRO A 395 2.25 11.07 -3.52
CA PRO A 395 1.33 11.98 -2.84
C PRO A 395 1.72 12.25 -1.39
N VAL A 396 2.28 11.27 -0.68
CA VAL A 396 2.77 11.43 0.70
C VAL A 396 3.96 12.38 0.78
N LEU A 397 4.93 12.25 -0.14
CA LEU A 397 6.04 13.20 -0.21
C LEU A 397 5.58 14.61 -0.59
N MET A 398 4.61 14.72 -1.51
CA MET A 398 4.02 16.02 -1.87
C MET A 398 3.32 16.66 -0.69
N PHE A 399 2.57 15.87 0.05
CA PHE A 399 1.93 16.30 1.27
C PHE A 399 2.94 16.80 2.31
N LYS A 400 4.07 16.11 2.46
CA LYS A 400 5.16 16.53 3.35
C LYS A 400 5.81 17.85 2.90
N LEU A 401 6.01 18.04 1.59
CA LEU A 401 6.51 19.30 1.01
C LEU A 401 5.52 20.47 1.22
N GLY A 402 4.23 20.19 1.35
CA GLY A 402 3.22 21.21 1.66
C GLY A 402 3.25 21.73 3.10
N ARG A 403 4.06 21.11 3.98
CA ARG A 403 4.17 21.47 5.41
C ARG A 403 5.44 22.28 5.69
N PRO A 404 5.47 23.09 6.77
CA PRO A 404 6.66 23.85 7.13
C PRO A 404 7.79 22.91 7.54
N LEU A 405 8.94 23.05 6.88
CA LEU A 405 10.16 22.27 7.12
C LEU A 405 11.39 23.17 7.08
N GLU A 406 12.51 22.69 7.61
CA GLU A 406 13.80 23.34 7.40
C GLU A 406 14.23 23.24 5.92
N PRO A 407 14.94 24.25 5.36
CA PRO A 407 15.37 24.25 3.96
C PRO A 407 16.13 22.99 3.52
N VAL A 408 16.95 22.42 4.41
CA VAL A 408 17.72 21.19 4.15
C VAL A 408 16.79 19.99 3.96
N LEU A 409 15.69 19.92 4.72
CA LEU A 409 14.71 18.84 4.63
C LEU A 409 13.88 18.92 3.35
N TYR A 410 13.51 20.13 2.92
CA TYR A 410 12.90 20.34 1.60
C TYR A 410 13.82 19.82 0.50
N ASN A 411 15.11 20.15 0.57
CA ASN A 411 16.09 19.69 -0.41
C ASN A 411 16.16 18.15 -0.45
N ASN A 412 16.27 17.49 0.70
CA ASN A 412 16.29 16.04 0.78
C ASN A 412 15.07 15.39 0.11
N ILE A 413 13.85 15.87 0.40
CA ILE A 413 12.64 15.33 -0.22
C ILE A 413 12.64 15.56 -1.73
N LEU A 414 12.99 16.78 -2.18
CA LEU A 414 13.02 17.14 -3.59
C LEU A 414 13.98 16.25 -4.40
N TYR A 415 15.18 15.97 -3.87
CA TYR A 415 16.15 15.09 -4.52
C TYR A 415 15.80 13.60 -4.40
N THR A 416 14.91 13.20 -3.49
CA THR A 416 14.33 11.85 -3.48
C THR A 416 13.36 11.63 -4.64
N LEU A 417 12.59 12.64 -5.07
CA LEU A 417 11.55 12.46 -6.10
C LEU A 417 12.06 11.86 -7.42
N PRO A 418 13.18 12.33 -8.02
CA PRO A 418 13.72 11.71 -9.22
C PRO A 418 14.09 10.23 -9.05
N THR A 419 14.53 9.84 -7.84
CA THR A 419 14.91 8.44 -7.55
C THR A 419 13.70 7.49 -7.57
N LEU A 420 12.49 8.02 -7.35
CA LEU A 420 11.23 7.29 -7.45
C LEU A 420 10.75 7.15 -8.90
N GLY A 421 11.44 7.74 -9.88
CA GLY A 421 11.16 7.61 -11.31
C GLY A 421 11.39 6.22 -11.90
N VAL A 422 11.29 5.15 -11.11
CA VAL A 422 11.44 3.75 -11.55
C VAL A 422 10.21 3.27 -12.33
N HIS A 423 9.00 3.72 -11.95
CA HIS A 423 7.75 3.30 -12.59
C HIS A 423 7.26 4.32 -13.62
N LYS A 424 6.84 3.83 -14.80
CA LYS A 424 6.47 4.66 -15.96
C LYS A 424 5.27 5.58 -15.71
N VAL A 425 4.32 5.13 -14.89
CA VAL A 425 3.06 5.85 -14.61
C VAL A 425 3.29 7.08 -13.73
N CYS A 426 4.34 7.04 -12.89
CA CYS A 426 4.62 8.09 -11.91
C CYS A 426 5.34 9.30 -12.50
N ILE A 427 5.90 9.19 -13.70
CA ILE A 427 6.73 10.23 -14.31
C ILE A 427 5.94 11.51 -14.56
N GLY A 428 4.68 11.41 -14.99
CA GLY A 428 3.83 12.58 -15.19
C GLY A 428 3.60 13.36 -13.89
N GLN A 429 3.36 12.66 -12.78
CA GLN A 429 3.18 13.28 -11.47
C GLN A 429 4.47 13.95 -10.97
N ILE A 430 5.60 13.25 -11.03
CA ILE A 430 6.91 13.79 -10.62
C ILE A 430 7.28 15.01 -11.47
N LEU A 431 7.11 14.90 -12.79
CA LEU A 431 7.43 15.97 -13.73
C LEU A 431 6.60 17.23 -13.45
N ARG A 432 5.29 17.09 -13.21
CA ARG A 432 4.41 18.23 -12.91
C ARG A 432 4.87 19.00 -11.66
N VAL A 433 5.31 18.28 -10.64
CA VAL A 433 5.84 18.88 -9.40
C VAL A 433 7.13 19.65 -9.68
N ILE A 434 8.08 19.02 -10.38
CA ILE A 434 9.37 19.65 -10.72
C ILE A 434 9.14 20.91 -11.59
N GLN A 435 8.22 20.84 -12.55
CA GLN A 435 7.85 21.97 -13.40
C GLN A 435 7.17 23.09 -12.63
N LEU A 436 6.31 22.78 -11.64
CA LEU A 436 5.68 23.78 -10.78
C LEU A 436 6.74 24.60 -10.02
N LEU A 437 7.79 23.95 -9.50
CA LEU A 437 8.91 24.64 -8.86
C LEU A 437 9.61 25.59 -9.85
N GLY A 438 9.71 25.20 -11.12
CA GLY A 438 10.35 25.99 -12.18
C GLY A 438 9.63 27.29 -12.54
N THR A 439 8.36 27.44 -12.13
CA THR A 439 7.63 28.71 -12.25
C THR A 439 8.23 29.81 -11.38
N THR A 440 8.87 29.44 -10.27
CA THR A 440 9.53 30.36 -9.35
C THR A 440 10.96 30.63 -9.82
N PRO A 441 11.35 31.89 -10.15
CA PRO A 441 12.66 32.20 -10.73
C PRO A 441 13.86 31.72 -9.92
N GLN A 442 13.79 31.81 -8.59
CA GLN A 442 14.85 31.41 -7.66
C GLN A 442 15.08 29.89 -7.63
N LEU A 443 14.06 29.10 -7.94
CA LEU A 443 14.14 27.63 -7.91
C LEU A 443 14.52 27.03 -9.27
N ARG A 444 14.67 27.83 -10.33
CA ARG A 444 14.96 27.32 -11.68
C ARG A 444 16.24 26.50 -11.78
N ALA A 445 17.28 26.89 -11.03
CA ALA A 445 18.52 26.11 -10.97
C ALA A 445 18.28 24.72 -10.38
N VAL A 446 17.53 24.65 -9.27
CA VAL A 446 17.13 23.40 -8.62
C VAL A 446 16.25 22.56 -9.55
N THR A 447 15.22 23.17 -10.16
CA THR A 447 14.34 22.51 -11.14
C THR A 447 15.13 21.87 -12.27
N LEU A 448 16.11 22.58 -12.83
CA LEU A 448 16.93 22.05 -13.92
C LEU A 448 17.72 20.81 -13.47
N ARG A 449 18.33 20.86 -12.28
CA ARG A 449 19.04 19.71 -11.71
C ARG A 449 18.13 18.53 -11.39
N LEU A 450 16.91 18.78 -10.91
CA LEU A 450 15.90 17.74 -10.66
C LEU A 450 15.41 17.11 -11.97
N LEU A 451 15.17 17.91 -13.03
CA LEU A 451 14.82 17.40 -14.36
C LEU A 451 15.94 16.53 -14.94
N THR A 452 17.21 16.94 -14.79
CA THR A 452 18.36 16.11 -15.20
C THR A 452 18.40 14.80 -14.44
N SER A 453 18.24 14.84 -13.11
CA SER A 453 18.23 13.63 -12.28
C SER A 453 17.08 12.67 -12.63
N LEU A 454 15.91 13.21 -13.02
CA LEU A 454 14.77 12.40 -13.46
C LEU A 454 15.00 11.80 -14.85
N TRP A 455 15.58 12.58 -15.77
CA TRP A 455 15.96 12.12 -17.10
C TRP A 455 16.97 10.96 -17.05
N GLU A 456 17.94 11.02 -16.15
CA GLU A 456 18.91 9.93 -15.94
C GLU A 456 18.22 8.59 -15.65
N LYS A 457 17.06 8.61 -14.98
CA LYS A 457 16.23 7.44 -14.71
C LYS A 457 15.31 7.09 -15.88
N GLN A 458 14.73 8.09 -16.55
CA GLN A 458 13.75 7.92 -17.62
C GLN A 458 13.96 8.88 -18.77
N ASP A 459 14.48 8.36 -19.89
CA ASP A 459 14.84 9.14 -21.07
C ASP A 459 13.70 9.98 -21.68
N ARG A 460 12.45 9.52 -21.51
CA ARG A 460 11.24 10.21 -22.00
C ARG A 460 11.12 11.67 -21.52
N VAL A 461 11.83 12.03 -20.47
CA VAL A 461 11.84 13.39 -19.88
C VAL A 461 12.76 14.32 -20.65
N TYR A 462 13.62 13.81 -21.53
CA TYR A 462 14.59 14.59 -22.29
C TYR A 462 13.99 15.79 -23.04
N PRO A 463 12.85 15.67 -23.76
CA PRO A 463 12.27 16.81 -24.48
C PRO A 463 11.92 17.98 -23.54
N GLU A 464 11.41 17.68 -22.34
CA GLU A 464 11.09 18.68 -21.32
C GLU A 464 12.34 19.31 -20.71
N LEU A 465 13.38 18.49 -20.47
CA LEU A 465 14.68 18.98 -20.01
C LEU A 465 15.31 19.92 -21.05
N GLN A 466 15.33 19.53 -22.32
CA GLN A 466 15.86 20.33 -23.41
C GLN A 466 15.09 21.65 -23.57
N ARG A 467 13.75 21.59 -23.50
CA ARG A 467 12.89 22.78 -23.52
C ARG A 467 13.21 23.73 -22.37
N PHE A 468 13.36 23.20 -21.15
CA PHE A 468 13.67 24.00 -19.97
C PHE A 468 15.05 24.64 -20.04
N MET A 469 16.06 23.92 -20.55
CA MET A 469 17.39 24.46 -20.80
C MET A 469 17.39 25.56 -21.86
N ALA A 470 16.65 25.42 -22.96
CA ALA A 470 16.57 26.45 -24.00
C ALA A 470 15.88 27.74 -23.50
N MET A 471 14.83 27.61 -22.68
CA MET A 471 14.20 28.76 -22.02
C MET A 471 15.14 29.45 -21.01
N SER A 472 16.24 28.81 -20.62
CA SER A 472 17.24 29.40 -19.74
C SER A 472 18.00 30.56 -20.40
N ASP A 473 18.02 30.63 -21.73
CA ASP A 473 18.87 31.56 -22.48
C ASP A 473 18.28 32.97 -22.61
N VAL A 474 17.03 33.16 -22.20
CA VAL A 474 16.39 34.47 -22.17
C VAL A 474 16.79 35.20 -20.87
N PRO A 475 17.51 36.33 -20.94
CA PRO A 475 17.87 37.11 -19.76
C PRO A 475 16.59 37.72 -19.17
N SER A 476 16.21 37.28 -17.97
CA SER A 476 15.13 37.93 -17.23
C SER A 476 15.71 39.18 -16.54
N LEU A 477 15.31 40.36 -17.02
CA LEU A 477 15.73 41.68 -16.50
C LEU A 477 15.38 41.90 -15.00
N SER A 478 14.55 41.04 -14.41
CA SER A 478 14.01 41.16 -13.05
C SER A 478 14.71 40.29 -11.99
N VAL A 479 15.77 39.56 -12.32
CA VAL A 479 16.39 38.56 -11.42
C VAL A 479 17.82 38.95 -11.05
N GLY A 480 18.17 38.87 -9.76
CA GLY A 480 19.49 39.22 -9.23
C GLY A 480 20.64 38.38 -9.81
N LYS A 481 21.86 38.94 -9.79
CA LYS A 481 23.07 38.33 -10.37
C LYS A 481 23.39 36.92 -9.83
N GLU A 482 23.16 36.68 -8.54
CA GLU A 482 23.42 35.38 -7.90
C GLU A 482 22.51 34.28 -8.45
N VAL A 483 21.22 34.55 -8.62
CA VAL A 483 20.27 33.57 -9.16
C VAL A 483 20.56 33.26 -10.64
N GLN A 484 21.03 34.26 -11.40
CA GLN A 484 21.51 34.02 -12.77
C GLN A 484 22.76 33.13 -12.79
N TRP A 485 23.63 33.28 -11.79
CA TRP A 485 24.85 32.50 -11.64
C TRP A 485 24.55 31.03 -11.31
N GLU A 486 23.68 30.78 -10.33
CA GLU A 486 23.23 29.43 -9.96
C GLU A 486 22.58 28.71 -11.16
N LYS A 487 21.78 29.43 -11.95
CA LYS A 487 21.14 28.92 -13.16
C LYS A 487 22.16 28.49 -14.21
N LEU A 488 23.20 29.29 -14.43
CA LEU A 488 24.27 28.99 -15.39
C LEU A 488 25.11 27.78 -14.96
N ILE A 489 25.45 27.67 -13.67
CA ILE A 489 26.12 26.49 -13.11
C ILE A 489 25.24 25.24 -13.30
N ALA A 490 23.93 25.34 -12.98
CA ALA A 490 23.01 24.23 -13.15
C ALA A 490 22.92 23.79 -14.62
N LYS A 491 22.84 24.73 -15.57
CA LYS A 491 22.85 24.45 -17.02
C LYS A 491 24.12 23.72 -17.44
N ALA A 492 25.29 24.22 -17.04
CA ALA A 492 26.56 23.60 -17.38
C ALA A 492 26.72 22.19 -16.78
N ALA A 493 26.28 22.00 -15.52
CA ALA A 493 26.28 20.68 -14.89
C ALA A 493 25.32 19.71 -15.61
N SER A 494 24.15 20.17 -16.02
CA SER A 494 23.17 19.36 -16.75
C SER A 494 23.68 18.96 -18.14
N ILE A 495 24.32 19.87 -18.87
CA ILE A 495 25.00 19.57 -20.14
C ILE A 495 26.05 18.48 -19.96
N ARG A 496 26.91 18.61 -18.94
CA ARG A 496 27.92 17.61 -18.61
C ARG A 496 27.30 16.23 -18.40
N ASP A 497 26.26 16.17 -17.57
CA ASP A 497 25.61 14.91 -17.21
C ASP A 497 24.91 14.26 -18.41
N ILE A 498 24.31 15.07 -19.31
CA ILE A 498 23.75 14.59 -20.58
C ILE A 498 24.82 13.94 -21.46
N CYS A 499 25.92 14.66 -21.68
CA CYS A 499 27.06 14.17 -22.46
C CYS A 499 27.68 12.90 -21.88
N LYS A 500 27.73 12.78 -20.56
CA LYS A 500 28.31 11.63 -19.86
C LYS A 500 27.40 10.40 -19.88
N GLN A 501 26.11 10.59 -19.62
CA GLN A 501 25.19 9.47 -19.42
C GLN A 501 24.70 8.87 -20.73
N ARG A 502 24.45 9.68 -21.77
CA ARG A 502 23.96 9.23 -23.08
C ARG A 502 24.64 9.94 -24.25
N PRO A 503 25.96 9.73 -24.44
CA PRO A 503 26.74 10.44 -25.44
C PRO A 503 26.18 10.28 -26.86
N TYR A 504 25.81 9.07 -27.28
CA TYR A 504 25.35 8.80 -28.65
C TYR A 504 23.94 9.31 -28.97
N GLN A 505 23.07 9.45 -27.97
CA GLN A 505 21.67 9.81 -28.20
C GLN A 505 21.47 11.33 -28.19
N HIS A 506 22.01 11.99 -27.16
CA HIS A 506 21.72 13.40 -26.88
C HIS A 506 22.99 14.26 -26.82
N GLY A 507 24.18 13.64 -26.84
CA GLY A 507 25.44 14.33 -26.64
C GLY A 507 25.80 15.30 -27.77
N ALA A 508 25.54 14.93 -29.03
CA ALA A 508 25.81 15.79 -30.18
C ALA A 508 24.97 17.09 -30.15
N ASP A 509 23.71 16.99 -29.71
CA ASP A 509 22.80 18.14 -29.58
C ASP A 509 23.30 19.17 -28.56
N MET A 510 24.14 18.77 -27.62
CA MET A 510 24.68 19.66 -26.59
C MET A 510 25.85 20.54 -27.08
N LEU A 511 26.43 20.27 -28.26
CA LEU A 511 27.62 21.00 -28.74
C LEU A 511 27.39 22.50 -28.90
N ALA A 512 26.22 22.90 -29.37
CA ALA A 512 25.86 24.32 -29.47
C ALA A 512 25.82 24.98 -28.08
N ALA A 513 25.20 24.33 -27.10
CA ALA A 513 25.10 24.82 -25.74
C ALA A 513 26.46 24.87 -25.02
N ILE A 514 27.33 23.88 -25.26
CA ILE A 514 28.72 23.85 -24.78
C ILE A 514 29.49 25.07 -25.29
N SER A 515 29.46 25.29 -26.62
CA SER A 515 30.15 26.42 -27.25
C SER A 515 29.63 27.76 -26.70
N GLN A 516 28.32 27.89 -26.53
CA GLN A 516 27.69 29.07 -25.94
C GLN A 516 28.22 29.35 -24.53
N VAL A 517 28.20 28.36 -23.62
CA VAL A 517 28.68 28.55 -22.24
C VAL A 517 30.16 28.95 -22.21
N LEU A 518 31.00 28.34 -23.04
CA LEU A 518 32.42 28.70 -23.14
C LEU A 518 32.64 30.14 -23.63
N ASN A 519 31.78 30.63 -24.51
CA ASN A 519 31.85 32.00 -25.01
C ASN A 519 31.38 33.03 -23.97
N GLU A 520 30.39 32.66 -23.16
CA GLU A 520 29.81 33.55 -22.13
C GLU A 520 30.63 33.58 -20.83
N CYS A 521 31.39 32.51 -20.53
CA CYS A 521 32.10 32.32 -19.26
C CYS A 521 33.61 32.64 -19.34
N THR A 522 33.96 33.91 -19.56
CA THR A 522 35.36 34.36 -19.74
C THR A 522 36.00 34.94 -18.48
N LYS A 523 35.20 35.27 -17.46
CA LYS A 523 35.70 35.92 -16.24
C LYS A 523 36.28 34.91 -15.23
N PRO A 524 37.13 35.35 -14.28
CA PRO A 524 37.76 34.46 -13.29
C PRO A 524 36.75 33.77 -12.36
N ASP A 525 35.70 34.48 -11.95
CA ASP A 525 34.57 33.96 -11.17
C ASP A 525 33.72 32.95 -11.96
N GLN A 526 33.92 32.87 -13.28
CA GLN A 526 33.14 32.02 -14.18
C GLN A 526 33.80 30.71 -14.61
N ALA A 527 34.87 30.29 -13.92
CA ALA A 527 35.60 29.09 -14.27
C ALA A 527 34.76 27.80 -14.11
N THR A 528 33.84 27.74 -13.14
CA THR A 528 33.10 26.51 -12.82
C THR A 528 32.16 26.04 -13.96
N PRO A 529 31.25 26.87 -14.51
CA PRO A 529 30.43 26.45 -15.67
C PRO A 529 31.27 26.06 -16.89
N ALA A 530 32.33 26.80 -17.19
CA ALA A 530 33.23 26.50 -18.31
C ALA A 530 33.93 25.14 -18.12
N ALA A 531 34.41 24.84 -16.90
CA ALA A 531 34.99 23.53 -16.59
C ALA A 531 33.97 22.39 -16.72
N LEU A 532 32.73 22.60 -16.26
CA LEU A 532 31.67 21.57 -16.36
C LEU A 532 31.36 21.20 -17.81
N VAL A 533 31.20 22.17 -18.71
CA VAL A 533 30.94 21.87 -20.12
C VAL A 533 32.16 21.27 -20.83
N LEU A 534 33.38 21.60 -20.41
CA LEU A 534 34.61 20.92 -20.89
C LEU A 534 34.66 19.46 -20.44
N GLN A 535 34.22 19.14 -19.22
CA GLN A 535 34.06 17.74 -18.79
C GLN A 535 32.99 16.99 -19.64
N GLY A 536 31.95 17.71 -20.07
CA GLY A 536 30.99 17.21 -21.04
C GLY A 536 31.65 16.85 -22.37
N LEU A 537 32.44 17.79 -22.93
CA LEU A 537 33.22 17.55 -24.15
C LEU A 537 34.21 16.41 -24.03
N HIS A 538 34.94 16.33 -22.91
CA HIS A 538 35.79 15.18 -22.60
C HIS A 538 35.00 13.87 -22.73
N SER A 539 33.81 13.80 -22.12
CA SER A 539 32.98 12.60 -22.18
C SER A 539 32.53 12.27 -23.61
N LEU A 540 32.22 13.27 -24.44
CA LEU A 540 31.89 13.08 -25.85
C LEU A 540 33.09 12.61 -26.70
N CYS A 541 34.28 13.15 -26.44
CA CYS A 541 35.51 12.72 -27.10
C CYS A 541 35.91 11.30 -26.68
N GLN A 542 35.77 10.97 -25.39
CA GLN A 542 36.02 9.63 -24.86
C GLN A 542 35.06 8.59 -25.44
N ALA A 543 33.80 8.96 -25.67
CA ALA A 543 32.80 8.11 -26.33
C ALA A 543 32.90 8.14 -27.87
N GLU A 544 33.89 8.84 -28.44
CA GLU A 544 34.11 8.99 -29.89
C GLU A 544 32.92 9.60 -30.67
N VAL A 545 32.01 10.29 -29.97
CA VAL A 545 30.91 11.03 -30.60
C VAL A 545 31.44 12.27 -31.33
N VAL A 546 32.54 12.84 -30.84
CA VAL A 546 33.16 14.04 -31.39
C VAL A 546 34.67 13.85 -31.45
N CYS A 547 35.28 14.25 -32.56
CA CYS A 547 36.73 14.14 -32.75
C CYS A 547 37.48 15.19 -31.91
N ILE A 548 38.37 14.73 -31.03
CA ILE A 548 39.19 15.60 -30.17
C ILE A 548 40.00 16.65 -30.95
N ARG A 549 40.48 16.29 -32.15
CA ARG A 549 41.26 17.19 -33.00
C ARG A 549 40.41 18.34 -33.54
N SER A 550 39.22 18.04 -34.09
CA SER A 550 38.34 19.09 -34.61
C SER A 550 37.80 19.97 -33.47
N THR A 551 37.49 19.36 -32.33
CA THR A 551 37.12 20.09 -31.10
C THR A 551 38.22 21.03 -30.64
N TRP A 552 39.47 20.56 -30.55
CA TRP A 552 40.59 21.42 -30.13
C TRP A 552 40.86 22.53 -31.13
N ASN A 553 40.83 22.25 -32.44
CA ASN A 553 40.99 23.30 -33.46
C ASN A 553 39.94 24.40 -33.32
N ALA A 554 38.71 24.07 -32.95
CA ALA A 554 37.64 25.03 -32.73
C ALA A 554 37.78 25.83 -31.43
N LEU A 555 38.32 25.22 -30.37
CA LEU A 555 38.41 25.82 -29.02
C LEU A 555 39.75 26.49 -28.71
N SER A 556 40.83 26.04 -29.34
CA SER A 556 42.20 26.49 -29.14
C SER A 556 42.37 28.02 -29.23
N PRO A 557 41.75 28.75 -30.18
CA PRO A 557 41.86 30.21 -30.24
C PRO A 557 41.39 30.94 -28.97
N LYS A 558 40.57 30.29 -28.14
CA LYS A 558 39.98 30.88 -26.93
C LYS A 558 40.60 30.33 -25.66
N LEU A 559 40.94 29.04 -25.64
CA LEU A 559 41.37 28.34 -24.42
C LEU A 559 42.89 28.19 -24.29
N SER A 560 43.66 28.39 -25.37
CA SER A 560 45.13 28.26 -25.32
C SER A 560 45.80 29.25 -24.36
N CYS A 561 45.23 30.45 -24.23
CA CYS A 561 45.72 31.50 -23.33
C CYS A 561 44.95 31.58 -22.00
N ASP A 562 44.09 30.61 -21.68
CA ASP A 562 43.34 30.61 -20.43
C ASP A 562 44.27 30.29 -19.26
N THR A 563 44.29 31.14 -18.24
CA THR A 563 45.18 31.01 -17.06
C THR A 563 44.44 30.54 -15.81
N ARG A 564 43.13 30.27 -15.91
CA ARG A 564 42.30 29.87 -14.76
C ARG A 564 42.66 28.43 -14.36
N PRO A 565 43.09 28.17 -13.10
CA PRO A 565 43.58 26.85 -12.69
C PRO A 565 42.60 25.70 -12.91
N LEU A 566 41.29 25.94 -12.69
CA LEU A 566 40.26 24.93 -12.89
C LEU A 566 40.12 24.53 -14.36
N ILE A 567 40.26 25.48 -15.28
CA ILE A 567 40.19 25.25 -16.73
C ILE A 567 41.42 24.48 -17.20
N LEU A 568 42.61 24.91 -16.77
CA LEU A 568 43.87 24.22 -17.08
C LEU A 568 43.85 22.75 -16.63
N LYS A 569 43.32 22.48 -15.43
CA LYS A 569 43.11 21.11 -14.96
C LYS A 569 42.21 20.31 -15.89
N THR A 570 41.05 20.85 -16.26
CA THR A 570 40.09 20.14 -17.13
C THR A 570 40.60 19.98 -18.57
N LEU A 571 41.39 20.93 -19.08
CA LEU A 571 42.07 20.79 -20.36
C LEU A 571 43.14 19.69 -20.32
N SER A 572 43.88 19.59 -19.21
CA SER A 572 44.83 18.49 -18.99
C SER A 572 44.13 17.13 -18.99
N GLU A 573 42.97 17.04 -18.33
CA GLU A 573 42.12 15.84 -18.38
C GLU A 573 41.65 15.55 -19.81
N LEU A 574 41.19 16.56 -20.57
CA LEU A 574 40.81 16.41 -21.98
C LEU A 574 41.95 15.88 -22.85
N PHE A 575 43.15 16.43 -22.71
CA PHE A 575 44.32 15.99 -23.49
C PHE A 575 44.87 14.64 -23.06
N SER A 576 44.57 14.19 -21.85
CA SER A 576 44.89 12.83 -21.42
C SER A 576 44.19 11.74 -22.25
N LEU A 577 43.15 12.10 -23.02
CA LEU A 577 42.51 11.21 -23.97
C LEU A 577 43.31 10.99 -25.27
N VAL A 578 44.23 11.91 -25.62
CA VAL A 578 44.99 11.85 -26.88
C VAL A 578 45.93 10.64 -26.93
N PRO A 579 46.58 10.18 -25.86
CA PRO A 579 47.28 8.88 -25.92
C PRO A 579 46.35 7.68 -26.13
N SER A 580 45.12 7.74 -25.59
CA SER A 580 44.20 6.59 -25.56
C SER A 580 43.35 6.37 -26.81
N LEU A 581 43.15 7.40 -27.65
CA LEU A 581 42.31 7.31 -28.85
C LEU A 581 43.01 6.65 -30.06
N THR A 582 44.27 6.17 -29.90
CA THR A 582 45.10 5.40 -30.85
C THR A 582 44.71 5.51 -32.33
N VAL A 583 44.84 6.71 -32.93
CA VAL A 583 44.67 6.89 -34.38
C VAL A 583 46.04 7.12 -35.03
N ASN A 584 46.55 6.13 -35.78
CA ASN A 584 47.81 6.22 -36.52
C ASN A 584 47.66 7.11 -37.77
N THR A 585 47.62 8.43 -37.59
CA THR A 585 47.63 9.40 -38.70
C THR A 585 48.64 10.52 -38.41
N ALA A 586 49.35 11.00 -39.43
CA ALA A 586 50.35 12.08 -39.29
C ALA A 586 49.74 13.36 -38.69
N GLU A 587 48.44 13.55 -38.89
CA GLU A 587 47.71 14.71 -38.37
C GLU A 587 47.33 14.58 -36.87
N TYR A 588 47.30 13.36 -36.35
CA TYR A 588 47.12 13.07 -34.94
C TYR A 588 48.37 13.42 -34.13
N GLU A 589 49.56 13.16 -34.69
CA GLU A 589 50.83 13.54 -34.09
C GLU A 589 50.93 15.07 -33.92
N VAL A 590 50.46 15.86 -34.88
CA VAL A 590 50.40 17.33 -34.76
C VAL A 590 49.49 17.77 -33.62
N CYS A 591 48.33 17.12 -33.44
CA CYS A 591 47.43 17.38 -32.33
C CYS A 591 48.06 16.99 -30.98
N PHE A 592 48.79 15.87 -30.94
CA PHE A 592 49.54 15.40 -29.77
C PHE A 592 50.62 16.42 -29.35
N TRP A 593 51.43 16.91 -30.29
CA TRP A 593 52.44 17.94 -30.03
C TRP A 593 51.83 19.29 -29.62
N SER A 594 50.70 19.69 -30.23
CA SER A 594 49.96 20.90 -29.85
C SER A 594 49.43 20.82 -28.41
N SER A 595 48.91 19.66 -28.02
CA SER A 595 48.41 19.39 -26.67
C SER A 595 49.53 19.46 -25.63
N ILE A 596 50.70 18.86 -25.93
CA ILE A 596 51.90 18.93 -25.10
C ILE A 596 52.38 20.38 -24.95
N ASN A 597 52.51 21.13 -26.05
CA ASN A 597 52.93 22.53 -25.98
C ASN A 597 51.98 23.39 -25.14
N CYS A 598 50.66 23.17 -25.24
CA CYS A 598 49.68 23.90 -24.42
C CYS A 598 49.79 23.55 -22.92
N LEU A 599 50.19 22.31 -22.59
CA LEU A 599 50.42 21.88 -21.21
C LEU A 599 51.77 22.35 -20.63
N PHE A 600 52.77 22.62 -21.48
CA PHE A 600 54.10 23.09 -21.10
C PHE A 600 54.25 24.62 -21.13
N LEU A 601 53.31 25.35 -21.74
CA LEU A 601 53.29 26.83 -21.81
C LEU A 601 52.68 27.50 -20.56
N HIS A 602 52.09 26.72 -19.65
CA HIS A 602 51.57 27.14 -18.35
C HIS A 602 52.29 26.38 -17.24
#